data_AF-A0AAU9IKL0-F1
#
_entry.id   AF-A0AAU9IKL0-F1
#
_cell.length_a   1.000
_cell.length_b   1.000
_cell.length_c   1.000
_cell.angle_alpha   90.00
_cell.angle_beta   90.00
_cell.angle_gamma   90.00
#
_symmetry.space_group_name_H-M   'P 1'
#
loop_
_entity.id
_entity.type
_entity.pdbx_description
1 polymer ?
#
loop_
_entity_poly.entity_id
_entity_poly.type
_entity_poly.pdbx_seq_one_letter_code
_entity_poly.pdbx_strand_id
1 'polypeptide(L)'
;MGCGGSTKNKIVLEIETCGIEEVDSMFIGAAEPLKALDKAYHKLKKQIKKFKKATGCYILKDATFTDALESMLFCFSASIDGDFSKIDLQVTTGKPYIKISKDGLKPEHSHVADAWDLMLGVLEESIIKAPQLFGQLRDFWLNILQLQSQADKALKGVNFVNRSKGMKCCRANTMILAQGSKAFADFQNTISQVNQDAGSFANKCWREQQELIEKVGKDANKDNIYEPKEIIKKFWPDHKRVDLSLDKPPKQKK
;
A
#
# COMPACT_ATOMS: atom_id res chain seq x y z
N MET A 1 29.63 10.24 -16.33
CA MET A 1 28.97 10.75 -15.10
C MET A 1 27.73 11.50 -15.52
N GLY A 2 26.54 11.06 -15.10
CA GLY A 2 25.27 11.66 -15.52
C GLY A 2 24.12 11.08 -14.70
N CYS A 3 23.94 11.61 -13.49
CA CYS A 3 22.84 11.31 -12.60
C CYS A 3 21.53 11.90 -13.15
N GLY A 4 20.87 11.19 -14.07
CA GLY A 4 19.46 11.41 -14.41
C GLY A 4 18.56 10.73 -13.38
N GLY A 5 18.64 11.15 -12.12
CA GLY A 5 17.72 10.69 -11.08
C GLY A 5 16.38 11.37 -11.27
N SER A 6 15.37 10.63 -11.71
CA SER A 6 13.99 11.10 -11.67
C SER A 6 13.63 11.44 -10.22
N THR A 7 13.57 12.73 -9.92
CA THR A 7 12.91 13.26 -8.73
C THR A 7 11.43 12.90 -8.86
N LYS A 8 11.07 11.68 -8.46
CA LYS A 8 9.69 11.35 -8.13
C LYS A 8 9.29 12.38 -7.08
N ASN A 9 8.42 13.32 -7.46
CA ASN A 9 7.88 14.35 -6.58
C ASN A 9 7.42 13.69 -5.29
N LYS A 10 8.24 13.79 -4.25
CA LYS A 10 7.90 13.30 -2.93
C LYS A 10 6.81 14.25 -2.44
N ILE A 11 5.61 13.72 -2.28
CA ILE A 11 4.51 14.49 -1.69
C ILE A 11 4.96 14.82 -0.27
N VAL A 12 5.07 16.12 0.04
CA VAL A 12 5.43 16.61 1.38
C VAL A 12 4.15 17.12 2.01
N LEU A 13 3.63 16.36 2.98
CA LEU A 13 2.40 16.69 3.72
C LEU A 13 2.72 17.30 5.08
N GLU A 14 3.58 18.32 5.07
CA GLU A 14 4.04 19.01 6.28
C GLU A 14 3.69 20.49 6.18
N ILE A 15 2.94 21.01 7.15
CA ILE A 15 2.53 22.41 7.20
C ILE A 15 3.74 23.28 7.56
N GLU A 16 3.94 24.35 6.80
CA GLU A 16 4.95 25.37 7.05
C GLU A 16 4.44 26.41 8.05
N THR A 17 5.35 26.95 8.88
CA THR A 17 5.08 28.09 9.77
C THR A 17 5.86 29.30 9.32
N CYS A 18 5.28 30.49 9.51
CA CYS A 18 5.92 31.75 9.16
C CYS A 18 6.14 32.68 10.35
N GLY A 19 5.69 32.30 11.55
CA GLY A 19 5.81 33.11 12.76
C GLY A 19 4.82 34.28 12.80
N ILE A 20 3.75 34.20 12.01
CA ILE A 20 2.63 35.15 12.02
C ILE A 20 1.43 34.36 12.52
N GLU A 21 1.04 34.60 13.76
CA GLU A 21 0.07 33.77 14.50
C GLU A 21 -1.26 33.65 13.77
N GLU A 22 -1.74 34.75 13.18
CA GLU A 22 -3.01 34.79 12.46
C GLU A 22 -2.99 33.93 11.19
N VAL A 23 -1.82 33.71 10.57
CA VAL A 23 -1.67 32.83 9.41
C VAL A 23 -1.40 31.39 9.85
N ASP A 24 -0.51 31.19 10.82
CA ASP A 24 -0.11 29.86 11.26
C ASP A 24 -1.28 29.10 11.92
N SER A 25 -2.11 29.81 12.71
CA SER A 25 -3.32 29.26 13.34
C SER A 25 -4.36 28.74 12.34
N MET A 26 -4.38 29.27 11.11
CA MET A 26 -5.29 28.80 10.05
C MET A 26 -4.99 27.36 9.61
N PHE A 27 -3.77 26.87 9.81
CA PHE A 27 -3.31 25.59 9.27
C PHE A 27 -2.90 24.58 10.36
N ILE A 28 -2.72 25.02 11.61
CA ILE A 28 -2.21 24.17 12.69
C ILE A 28 -3.07 22.91 12.92
N GLY A 29 -4.39 23.02 12.78
CA GLY A 29 -5.32 21.89 12.91
C GLY A 29 -5.17 20.82 11.82
N ALA A 30 -4.59 21.14 10.67
CA ALA A 30 -4.36 20.20 9.58
C ALA A 30 -3.02 19.45 9.70
N ALA A 31 -2.06 19.93 10.50
CA ALA A 31 -0.70 19.41 10.52
C ALA A 31 -0.63 17.93 10.95
N GLU A 32 -1.21 17.59 12.10
CA GLU A 32 -1.19 16.20 12.61
C GLU A 32 -2.04 15.24 11.75
N PRO A 33 -3.27 15.59 11.31
CA PRO A 33 -4.01 14.74 10.39
C PRO A 33 -3.30 14.47 9.05
N LEU A 34 -2.63 15.47 8.45
CA LEU A 34 -1.85 15.28 7.23
C LEU A 34 -0.67 14.32 7.44
N LYS A 35 0.05 14.45 8.54
CA LYS A 35 1.13 13.54 8.93
C LYS A 35 0.62 12.12 9.19
N ALA A 36 -0.54 11.99 9.82
CA ALA A 36 -1.19 10.70 10.06
C ALA A 36 -1.64 10.04 8.74
N LEU A 37 -2.17 10.82 7.78
CA LEU A 37 -2.47 10.36 6.43
C LEU A 37 -1.23 9.84 5.73
N ASP A 38 -0.14 10.61 5.71
CA ASP A 38 1.12 10.21 5.07
C ASP A 38 1.63 8.87 5.63
N LYS A 39 1.64 8.74 6.97
CA LYS A 39 2.05 7.51 7.66
C LYS A 39 1.16 6.32 7.32
N ALA A 40 -0.17 6.48 7.36
CA ALA A 40 -1.11 5.41 7.08
C ALA A 40 -0.97 4.93 5.63
N TYR A 41 -0.90 5.86 4.68
CA TYR A 41 -0.75 5.54 3.27
C TYR A 41 0.56 4.81 2.97
N HIS A 42 1.68 5.30 3.52
CA HIS A 42 2.97 4.64 3.37
C HIS A 42 3.03 3.28 4.05
N LYS A 43 2.37 3.10 5.21
CA LYS A 43 2.27 1.81 5.91
C LYS A 43 1.58 0.77 5.03
N LEU A 44 0.42 1.11 4.45
CA LEU A 44 -0.32 0.22 3.56
C LEU A 44 0.49 -0.16 2.32
N LYS A 45 1.02 0.83 1.59
CA LYS A 45 1.87 0.59 0.41
C LYS A 45 3.10 -0.29 0.73
N LYS A 46 3.72 -0.06 1.89
CA LYS A 46 4.86 -0.85 2.34
C LYS A 46 4.47 -2.31 2.59
N GLN A 47 3.32 -2.58 3.20
CA GLN A 47 2.88 -3.96 3.43
C GLN A 47 2.48 -4.67 2.14
N ILE A 48 1.78 -4.00 1.21
CA ILE A 48 1.49 -4.56 -0.12
C ILE A 48 2.79 -4.99 -0.82
N LYS A 49 3.81 -4.13 -0.78
CA LYS A 49 5.12 -4.45 -1.37
C LYS A 49 5.82 -5.61 -0.66
N LYS A 50 5.73 -5.70 0.67
CA LYS A 50 6.30 -6.80 1.45
C LYS A 50 5.59 -8.12 1.13
N PHE A 51 4.27 -8.11 1.02
CA PHE A 51 3.48 -9.27 0.64
C PHE A 51 3.89 -9.79 -0.75
N LYS A 52 3.93 -8.92 -1.76
CA LYS A 52 4.45 -9.27 -3.12
C LYS A 52 5.88 -9.83 -3.11
N LYS A 53 6.71 -9.40 -2.15
CA LYS A 53 8.06 -9.94 -1.98
C LYS A 53 8.06 -11.32 -1.35
N ALA A 54 7.27 -11.51 -0.29
CA ALA A 54 7.15 -12.77 0.42
C ALA A 54 6.69 -13.91 -0.51
N THR A 55 5.79 -13.61 -1.44
CA THR A 55 5.24 -14.58 -2.39
C THR A 55 6.14 -14.82 -3.61
N GLY A 56 7.18 -14.01 -3.83
CA GLY A 56 8.01 -14.11 -5.04
C GLY A 56 7.45 -13.37 -6.25
N CYS A 57 6.23 -12.84 -6.20
CA CYS A 57 5.60 -12.11 -7.32
C CYS A 57 6.34 -10.86 -7.79
N TYR A 58 7.28 -10.32 -7.03
CA TYR A 58 8.05 -9.15 -7.43
C TYR A 58 8.88 -9.35 -8.70
N ILE A 59 9.08 -10.60 -9.15
CA ILE A 59 9.72 -10.93 -10.43
C ILE A 59 8.76 -10.88 -11.63
N LEU A 60 7.47 -10.62 -11.40
CA LEU A 60 6.49 -10.45 -12.46
C LEU A 60 6.44 -8.99 -12.92
N LYS A 61 6.47 -8.77 -14.23
CA LYS A 61 6.16 -7.48 -14.85
C LYS A 61 4.75 -7.06 -14.44
N ASP A 62 4.66 -5.81 -13.98
CA ASP A 62 3.43 -5.18 -13.51
C ASP A 62 2.66 -6.00 -12.46
N ALA A 63 3.38 -6.68 -11.58
CA ALA A 63 2.81 -7.52 -10.52
C ALA A 63 1.70 -6.78 -9.74
N THR A 64 0.51 -7.36 -9.74
CA THR A 64 -0.70 -6.89 -9.06
C THR A 64 -0.82 -7.50 -7.66
N PHE A 65 -1.84 -7.11 -6.91
CA PHE A 65 -2.13 -7.74 -5.62
C PHE A 65 -2.76 -9.14 -5.80
N THR A 66 -3.63 -9.30 -6.81
CA THR A 66 -4.18 -10.59 -7.24
C THR A 66 -3.10 -11.59 -7.61
N ASP A 67 -2.06 -11.18 -8.34
CA ASP A 67 -0.94 -12.08 -8.65
C ASP A 67 -0.29 -12.60 -7.36
N ALA A 68 -0.15 -11.75 -6.33
CA ALA A 68 0.42 -12.15 -5.04
C ALA A 68 -0.48 -13.13 -4.28
N LEU A 69 -1.80 -12.99 -4.39
CA LEU A 69 -2.75 -13.95 -3.82
C LEU A 69 -2.67 -15.32 -4.50
N GLU A 70 -2.59 -15.36 -5.83
CA GLU A 70 -2.41 -16.60 -6.60
C GLU A 70 -1.07 -17.27 -6.28
N SER A 71 0.00 -16.48 -6.26
CA SER A 71 1.34 -16.94 -5.89
C SER A 71 1.42 -17.47 -4.46
N MET A 72 0.70 -16.86 -3.52
CA MET A 72 0.56 -17.38 -2.16
C MET A 72 -0.06 -18.78 -2.19
N LEU A 73 -1.09 -19.01 -3.00
CA LEU A 73 -1.69 -20.34 -3.16
C LEU A 73 -0.73 -21.35 -3.78
N PHE A 74 0.08 -20.97 -4.77
CA PHE A 74 1.12 -21.86 -5.31
C PHE A 74 2.11 -22.28 -4.23
N CYS A 75 2.54 -21.36 -3.37
CA CYS A 75 3.41 -21.65 -2.24
C CYS A 75 2.74 -22.67 -1.28
N PHE A 76 1.52 -22.38 -0.83
CA PHE A 76 0.83 -23.29 0.10
C PHE A 76 0.56 -24.65 -0.52
N SER A 77 0.14 -24.69 -1.78
CA SER A 77 -0.04 -25.91 -2.55
C SER A 77 1.24 -26.75 -2.58
N ALA A 78 2.41 -26.12 -2.81
CA ALA A 78 3.70 -26.80 -2.79
C ALA A 78 4.08 -27.34 -1.40
N SER A 79 3.65 -26.69 -0.31
CA SER A 79 3.83 -27.22 1.05
C SER A 79 3.07 -28.51 1.30
N ILE A 80 1.90 -28.66 0.69
CA ILE A 80 0.92 -29.69 1.02
C ILE A 80 0.71 -30.72 -0.09
N ASP A 81 1.57 -30.69 -1.11
CA ASP A 81 1.50 -31.59 -2.28
C ASP A 81 0.16 -31.46 -3.04
N GLY A 82 -0.31 -30.22 -3.19
CA GLY A 82 -1.59 -29.91 -3.82
C GLY A 82 -2.84 -30.29 -3.03
N ASP A 83 -2.70 -30.90 -1.85
CA ASP A 83 -3.83 -31.34 -1.04
C ASP A 83 -4.20 -30.31 0.03
N PHE A 84 -5.10 -29.39 -0.34
CA PHE A 84 -5.62 -28.37 0.57
C PHE A 84 -6.46 -28.90 1.72
N SER A 85 -6.85 -30.18 1.74
CA SER A 85 -7.46 -30.77 2.94
C SER A 85 -6.48 -30.87 4.12
N LYS A 86 -5.17 -30.75 3.85
CA LYS A 86 -4.10 -30.77 4.87
C LYS A 86 -3.90 -29.42 5.57
N ILE A 87 -4.57 -28.36 5.12
CA ILE A 87 -4.58 -27.05 5.80
C ILE A 87 -6.02 -26.59 6.02
N ASP A 88 -6.28 -25.95 7.16
CA ASP A 88 -7.55 -25.24 7.35
C ASP A 88 -7.48 -23.93 6.54
N LEU A 89 -7.89 -24.00 5.27
CA LEU A 89 -8.06 -22.86 4.38
C LEU A 89 -9.53 -22.44 4.36
N GLN A 90 -9.86 -21.36 5.06
CA GLN A 90 -11.21 -20.81 5.05
C GLN A 90 -11.27 -19.62 4.13
N VAL A 91 -11.98 -19.78 3.01
CA VAL A 91 -12.24 -18.70 2.07
C VAL A 91 -13.62 -18.12 2.31
N THR A 92 -13.68 -16.87 2.74
CA THR A 92 -14.90 -16.19 3.14
C THR A 92 -15.09 -14.88 2.37
N THR A 93 -16.34 -14.46 2.22
CA THR A 93 -16.67 -13.14 1.63
C THR A 93 -16.44 -11.99 2.63
N GLY A 94 -16.34 -12.30 3.91
CA GLY A 94 -15.94 -11.39 4.98
C GLY A 94 -14.51 -11.65 5.47
N LYS A 95 -13.99 -10.75 6.30
CA LYS A 95 -12.66 -10.89 6.93
C LYS A 95 -12.56 -12.19 7.75
N PRO A 96 -11.41 -12.88 7.76
CA PRO A 96 -10.12 -12.48 7.17
C PRO A 96 -9.97 -12.76 5.66
N TYR A 97 -11.06 -13.07 4.94
CA TYR A 97 -11.11 -13.47 3.52
C TYR A 97 -10.44 -14.80 3.21
N ILE A 98 -9.25 -15.02 3.77
CA ILE A 98 -8.48 -16.23 3.72
C ILE A 98 -7.89 -16.43 5.12
N LYS A 99 -8.38 -17.43 5.84
CA LYS A 99 -7.74 -17.93 7.06
C LYS A 99 -6.95 -19.17 6.71
N ILE A 100 -5.68 -19.23 7.11
CA ILE A 100 -4.80 -20.38 6.85
C ILE A 100 -4.21 -20.84 8.18
N SER A 101 -4.35 -22.14 8.50
CA SER A 101 -3.52 -22.74 9.55
C SER A 101 -2.09 -22.90 9.07
N LYS A 102 -1.13 -22.44 9.88
CA LYS A 102 0.32 -22.55 9.59
C LYS A 102 0.84 -23.96 9.86
N ASP A 103 0.13 -24.78 10.62
CA ASP A 103 0.60 -26.09 11.08
C ASP A 103 0.80 -27.11 9.95
N GLY A 104 0.08 -26.94 8.83
CA GLY A 104 0.26 -27.76 7.63
C GLY A 104 1.25 -27.19 6.61
N LEU A 105 1.82 -25.99 6.87
CA LEU A 105 2.76 -25.36 5.95
C LEU A 105 4.20 -25.76 6.28
N LYS A 106 5.01 -25.86 5.22
CA LYS A 106 6.46 -25.99 5.37
C LYS A 106 7.03 -24.68 5.96
N PRO A 107 8.14 -24.73 6.72
CA PRO A 107 8.78 -23.54 7.28
C PRO A 107 9.08 -22.46 6.23
N GLU A 108 9.44 -22.86 5.00
CA GLU A 108 9.72 -21.98 3.87
C GLU A 108 8.50 -21.21 3.35
N HIS A 109 7.29 -21.57 3.77
CA HIS A 109 6.06 -20.88 3.37
C HIS A 109 5.32 -20.24 4.55
N SER A 110 5.76 -20.45 5.79
CA SER A 110 5.14 -19.82 6.96
C SER A 110 5.26 -18.30 6.89
N HIS A 111 6.37 -17.77 6.38
CA HIS A 111 6.58 -16.33 6.23
C HIS A 111 5.63 -15.68 5.21
N VAL A 112 5.09 -16.46 4.27
CA VAL A 112 4.07 -16.00 3.32
C VAL A 112 2.75 -15.78 4.05
N ALA A 113 2.36 -16.72 4.91
CA ALA A 113 1.20 -16.58 5.77
C ALA A 113 1.36 -15.40 6.76
N ASP A 114 2.54 -15.23 7.36
CA ASP A 114 2.81 -14.06 8.22
C ASP A 114 2.68 -12.74 7.47
N ALA A 115 3.16 -12.68 6.22
CA ALA A 115 3.06 -11.48 5.39
C ALA A 115 1.60 -11.18 5.00
N TRP A 116 0.78 -12.21 4.79
CA TRP A 116 -0.66 -12.08 4.57
C TRP A 116 -1.37 -11.51 5.81
N ASP A 117 -1.14 -12.10 6.98
CA ASP A 117 -1.73 -11.65 8.25
C ASP A 117 -1.38 -10.18 8.54
N LEU A 118 -0.11 -9.81 8.36
CA LEU A 118 0.36 -8.43 8.55
C LEU A 118 -0.25 -7.45 7.53
N MET A 119 -0.45 -7.89 6.28
CA MET A 119 -1.08 -7.07 5.25
C MET A 119 -2.56 -6.83 5.59
N LEU A 120 -3.28 -7.89 6.00
CA LEU A 120 -4.67 -7.79 6.40
C LEU A 120 -4.84 -6.86 7.59
N GLY A 121 -4.04 -7.02 8.65
CA GLY A 121 -4.11 -6.13 9.81
C GLY A 121 -3.92 -4.65 9.44
N VAL A 122 -2.99 -4.35 8.53
CA VAL A 122 -2.80 -2.97 8.04
C VAL A 122 -3.94 -2.49 7.14
N LEU A 123 -4.53 -3.35 6.32
CA LEU A 123 -5.72 -3.02 5.54
C LEU A 123 -6.89 -2.67 6.46
N GLU A 124 -7.11 -3.46 7.52
CA GLU A 124 -8.17 -3.21 8.50
C GLU A 124 -8.00 -1.89 9.23
N GLU A 125 -6.80 -1.65 9.77
CA GLU A 125 -6.45 -0.35 10.36
C GLU A 125 -6.70 0.79 9.37
N SER A 126 -6.34 0.61 8.10
CA SER A 126 -6.50 1.63 7.05
C SER A 126 -7.97 1.94 6.75
N ILE A 127 -8.83 0.91 6.69
CA ILE A 127 -10.28 1.06 6.51
C ILE A 127 -10.90 1.88 7.64
N ILE A 128 -10.46 1.65 8.89
CA ILE A 128 -10.95 2.40 10.06
C ILE A 128 -10.40 3.83 10.06
N LYS A 129 -9.13 4.00 9.67
CA LYS A 129 -8.44 5.29 9.74
C LYS A 129 -8.88 6.28 8.66
N ALA A 130 -9.21 5.80 7.45
CA ALA A 130 -9.54 6.68 6.34
C ALA A 130 -10.75 7.60 6.61
N PRO A 131 -11.90 7.13 7.13
CA PRO A 131 -13.01 8.01 7.49
C PRO A 131 -12.68 9.05 8.57
N GLN A 132 -11.87 8.68 9.56
CA GLN A 132 -11.42 9.60 10.63
C GLN A 132 -10.59 10.75 10.04
N LEU A 133 -9.62 10.42 9.18
CA LEU A 133 -8.76 11.39 8.52
C LEU A 133 -9.56 12.29 7.57
N PHE A 134 -10.54 11.73 6.85
CA PHE A 134 -11.46 12.53 6.04
C PHE A 134 -12.19 13.55 6.91
N GLY A 135 -12.80 13.12 8.02
CA GLY A 135 -13.51 14.01 8.94
C GLY A 135 -12.64 15.15 9.47
N GLN A 136 -11.38 14.87 9.80
CA GLN A 136 -10.43 15.87 10.30
C GLN A 136 -9.95 16.86 9.24
N LEU A 137 -9.87 16.46 7.97
CA LEU A 137 -9.31 17.27 6.88
C LEU A 137 -10.37 17.89 5.97
N ARG A 138 -11.63 17.42 6.03
CA ARG A 138 -12.71 17.80 5.13
C ARG A 138 -12.88 19.31 5.04
N ASP A 139 -12.97 19.98 6.18
CA ASP A 139 -13.28 21.41 6.21
C ASP A 139 -12.11 22.23 5.66
N PHE A 140 -10.86 21.78 5.85
CA PHE A 140 -9.70 22.39 5.19
C PHE A 140 -9.78 22.23 3.67
N TRP A 141 -10.14 21.04 3.18
CA TRP A 141 -10.23 20.76 1.74
C TRP A 141 -11.36 21.51 1.05
N LEU A 142 -12.54 21.61 1.67
CA LEU A 142 -13.69 22.35 1.13
C LEU A 142 -13.43 23.85 1.06
N ASN A 143 -12.60 24.39 1.96
CA ASN A 143 -12.35 25.82 2.07
C ASN A 143 -11.01 26.26 1.48
N ILE A 144 -10.25 25.41 0.77
CA ILE A 144 -8.91 25.74 0.23
C ILE A 144 -8.89 27.08 -0.52
N LEU A 145 -9.89 27.32 -1.38
CA LEU A 145 -9.96 28.53 -2.19
C LEU A 145 -10.22 29.80 -1.36
N GLN A 146 -10.83 29.66 -0.19
CA GLN A 146 -11.16 30.76 0.72
C GLN A 146 -9.99 31.11 1.66
N LEU A 147 -9.09 30.15 1.95
CA LEU A 147 -7.97 30.35 2.87
C LEU A 147 -7.03 31.49 2.44
N GLN A 148 -6.80 31.68 1.14
CA GLN A 148 -5.97 32.80 0.67
C GLN A 148 -6.64 34.16 0.89
N SER A 149 -7.96 34.25 0.70
CA SER A 149 -8.72 35.48 0.97
C SER A 149 -8.75 35.79 2.46
N GLN A 150 -8.90 34.76 3.30
CA GLN A 150 -8.86 34.90 4.76
C GLN A 150 -7.47 35.36 5.24
N ALA A 151 -6.39 34.80 4.68
CA ALA A 151 -5.04 35.22 5.01
C ALA A 151 -4.76 36.68 4.59
N ASP A 152 -5.22 37.12 3.41
CA ASP A 152 -5.06 38.51 2.99
C ASP A 152 -5.80 39.50 3.91
N LYS A 153 -6.99 39.11 4.41
CA LYS A 153 -7.72 39.87 5.42
C LYS A 153 -6.99 39.90 6.77
N ALA A 154 -6.49 38.77 7.23
CA ALA A 154 -5.75 38.66 8.50
C ALA A 154 -4.46 39.48 8.49
N LEU A 155 -3.83 39.63 7.32
CA LEU A 155 -2.59 40.39 7.15
C LEU A 155 -2.82 41.88 6.87
N LYS A 156 -4.07 42.37 6.96
CA LYS A 156 -4.37 43.79 6.77
C LYS A 156 -3.79 44.61 7.92
N GLY A 157 -2.99 45.64 7.59
CA GLY A 157 -2.31 46.48 8.59
C GLY A 157 -0.96 45.93 9.06
N VAL A 158 -0.58 44.72 8.63
CA VAL A 158 0.77 44.18 8.84
C VAL A 158 1.75 44.84 7.86
N ASN A 159 3.00 45.06 8.29
CA ASN A 159 4.03 45.64 7.42
C ASN A 159 4.25 44.82 6.14
N PHE A 160 4.75 45.46 5.08
CA PHE A 160 4.89 44.84 3.76
C PHE A 160 5.70 43.52 3.77
N VAL A 161 6.78 43.47 4.54
CA VAL A 161 7.66 42.29 4.62
C VAL A 161 6.91 41.10 5.24
N ASN A 162 6.27 41.30 6.39
CA ASN A 162 5.51 40.27 7.08
C ASN A 162 4.26 39.86 6.29
N ARG A 163 3.57 40.81 5.65
CA ARG A 163 2.45 40.50 4.74
C ARG A 163 2.90 39.60 3.58
N SER A 164 4.04 39.91 2.94
CA SER A 164 4.59 39.07 1.87
C SER A 164 4.94 37.66 2.37
N LYS A 165 5.57 37.57 3.55
CA LYS A 165 5.93 36.30 4.20
C LYS A 165 4.69 35.45 4.52
N GLY A 166 3.68 36.03 5.16
CA GLY A 166 2.43 35.37 5.52
C GLY A 166 1.67 34.87 4.29
N MET A 167 1.57 35.69 3.24
CA MET A 167 0.93 35.25 1.99
C MET A 167 1.67 34.12 1.28
N LYS A 168 3.02 34.11 1.31
CA LYS A 168 3.81 33.00 0.77
C LYS A 168 3.56 31.70 1.56
N CYS A 169 3.57 31.77 2.88
CA CYS A 169 3.27 30.64 3.76
C CYS A 169 1.86 30.09 3.52
N CYS A 170 0.85 30.96 3.47
CA CYS A 170 -0.52 30.58 3.16
C CYS A 170 -0.60 29.85 1.80
N ARG A 171 0.05 30.38 0.75
CA ARG A 171 0.10 29.72 -0.56
C ARG A 171 0.74 28.33 -0.47
N ALA A 172 1.89 28.21 0.21
CA ALA A 172 2.55 26.92 0.42
C ALA A 172 1.62 25.91 1.10
N ASN A 173 1.01 26.30 2.22
CA ASN A 173 0.10 25.43 2.98
C ASN A 173 -1.17 25.06 2.21
N THR A 174 -1.73 25.97 1.40
CA THR A 174 -2.87 25.62 0.52
C THR A 174 -2.49 24.59 -0.55
N MET A 175 -1.26 24.64 -1.08
CA MET A 175 -0.76 23.60 -1.99
C MET A 175 -0.56 22.27 -1.27
N ILE A 176 -0.05 22.28 -0.04
CA ILE A 176 0.12 21.09 0.79
C ILE A 176 -1.23 20.43 1.08
N LEU A 177 -2.27 21.22 1.41
CA LEU A 177 -3.64 20.73 1.60
C LEU A 177 -4.20 20.10 0.32
N ALA A 178 -4.00 20.73 -0.84
CA ALA A 178 -4.44 20.20 -2.12
C ALA A 178 -3.74 18.87 -2.46
N GLN A 179 -2.42 18.78 -2.20
CA GLN A 179 -1.68 17.52 -2.32
C GLN A 179 -2.19 16.46 -1.33
N GLY A 180 -2.52 16.85 -0.10
CA GLY A 180 -3.12 15.98 0.90
C GLY A 180 -4.46 15.39 0.45
N SER A 181 -5.31 16.17 -0.20
CA SER A 181 -6.58 15.68 -0.78
C SER A 181 -6.34 14.61 -1.84
N LYS A 182 -5.37 14.83 -2.75
CA LYS A 182 -4.97 13.83 -3.75
C LYS A 182 -4.40 12.57 -3.10
N ALA A 183 -3.50 12.72 -2.12
CA ALA A 183 -2.92 11.59 -1.39
C ALA A 183 -4.00 10.77 -0.66
N PHE A 184 -5.02 11.43 -0.12
CA PHE A 184 -6.17 10.78 0.49
C PHE A 184 -7.00 9.98 -0.52
N ALA A 185 -7.30 10.56 -1.68
CA ALA A 185 -8.01 9.85 -2.75
C ALA A 185 -7.22 8.60 -3.20
N ASP A 186 -5.90 8.72 -3.40
CA ASP A 186 -5.06 7.58 -3.76
C ASP A 186 -5.01 6.52 -2.64
N PHE A 187 -5.03 6.93 -1.37
CA PHE A 187 -5.11 6.02 -0.23
C PHE A 187 -6.43 5.26 -0.20
N GLN A 188 -7.56 5.95 -0.38
CA GLN A 188 -8.89 5.32 -0.47
C GLN A 188 -8.99 4.35 -1.64
N ASN A 189 -8.50 4.73 -2.83
CA ASN A 189 -8.46 3.87 -4.00
C ASN A 189 -7.63 2.61 -3.73
N THR A 190 -6.47 2.75 -3.07
CA THR A 190 -5.63 1.61 -2.70
C THR A 190 -6.35 0.69 -1.71
N ILE A 191 -7.02 1.22 -0.68
CA ILE A 191 -7.82 0.43 0.25
C ILE A 191 -8.92 -0.32 -0.48
N SER A 192 -9.69 0.38 -1.32
CA SER A 192 -10.83 -0.19 -2.04
C SER A 192 -10.38 -1.33 -2.96
N GLN A 193 -9.33 -1.11 -3.75
CA GLN A 193 -8.80 -2.12 -4.66
C GLN A 193 -8.31 -3.36 -3.91
N VAL A 194 -7.47 -3.18 -2.87
CA VAL A 194 -6.91 -4.31 -2.11
C VAL A 194 -8.01 -5.08 -1.39
N ASN A 195 -9.00 -4.39 -0.82
CA ASN A 195 -10.14 -5.01 -0.15
C ASN A 195 -11.03 -5.77 -1.14
N GLN A 196 -11.25 -5.22 -2.34
CA GLN A 196 -11.99 -5.89 -3.40
C GLN A 196 -11.26 -7.13 -3.90
N ASP A 197 -9.95 -7.04 -4.13
CA ASP A 197 -9.13 -8.16 -4.59
C ASP A 197 -9.11 -9.29 -3.55
N ALA A 198 -8.92 -8.95 -2.27
CA ALA A 198 -9.00 -9.89 -1.16
C ALA A 198 -10.40 -10.53 -1.05
N GLY A 199 -11.47 -9.73 -1.13
CA GLY A 199 -12.85 -10.24 -1.05
C GLY A 199 -13.30 -11.05 -2.26
N SER A 200 -12.77 -10.75 -3.45
CA SER A 200 -13.09 -11.47 -4.70
C SER A 200 -12.28 -12.75 -4.88
N PHE A 201 -11.30 -13.00 -4.00
CA PHE A 201 -10.38 -14.12 -4.07
C PHE A 201 -11.07 -15.47 -4.21
N ALA A 202 -12.15 -15.70 -3.46
CA ALA A 202 -12.92 -16.95 -3.49
C ALA A 202 -13.43 -17.31 -4.89
N ASN A 203 -13.93 -16.30 -5.59
CA ASN A 203 -14.56 -16.49 -6.88
C ASN A 203 -13.52 -16.51 -8.01
N LYS A 204 -12.51 -15.63 -7.96
CA LYS A 204 -11.57 -15.43 -9.07
C LYS A 204 -10.29 -16.27 -8.99
N CYS A 205 -9.65 -16.35 -7.82
CA CYS A 205 -8.34 -16.99 -7.72
C CYS A 205 -8.49 -18.45 -7.31
N TRP A 206 -9.31 -18.72 -6.29
CA TRP A 206 -9.46 -20.06 -5.76
C TRP A 206 -10.23 -20.98 -6.70
N ARG A 207 -11.51 -20.67 -6.98
CA ARG A 207 -12.38 -21.58 -7.75
C ARG A 207 -11.98 -21.76 -9.21
N GLU A 208 -11.59 -20.68 -9.90
CA GLU A 208 -11.28 -20.74 -11.34
C GLU A 208 -9.94 -21.40 -11.63
N GLN A 209 -9.00 -21.39 -10.68
CA GLN A 209 -7.64 -21.88 -10.89
C GLN A 209 -7.27 -23.07 -10.00
N GLN A 210 -8.23 -23.66 -9.28
CA GLN A 210 -7.96 -24.71 -8.29
C GLN A 210 -7.13 -25.85 -8.88
N GLU A 211 -7.52 -26.37 -10.05
CA GLU A 211 -6.81 -27.48 -10.71
C GLU A 211 -5.34 -27.12 -11.04
N LEU A 212 -5.10 -25.89 -11.50
CA LEU A 212 -3.76 -25.39 -11.77
C LEU A 212 -2.96 -25.30 -10.46
N ILE A 213 -3.53 -24.71 -9.41
CA ILE A 213 -2.88 -24.55 -8.11
C ILE A 213 -2.49 -25.91 -7.54
N GLU A 214 -3.40 -26.89 -7.55
CA GLU A 214 -3.14 -28.25 -7.07
C GLU A 214 -2.03 -28.94 -7.88
N LYS A 215 -2.06 -28.79 -9.21
CA LYS A 215 -1.02 -29.31 -10.09
C LYS A 215 0.35 -28.70 -9.79
N VAL A 216 0.43 -27.37 -9.64
CA VAL A 216 1.66 -26.67 -9.28
C VAL A 216 2.22 -27.20 -7.96
N GLY A 217 1.36 -27.49 -6.98
CA GLY A 217 1.79 -28.07 -5.71
C GLY A 217 2.46 -29.43 -5.86
N LYS A 218 1.85 -30.33 -6.64
CA LYS A 218 2.37 -31.67 -6.94
C LYS A 218 3.69 -31.62 -7.73
N ASP A 219 3.73 -30.79 -8.77
CA ASP A 219 4.92 -30.62 -9.60
C ASP A 219 6.08 -29.99 -8.81
N ALA A 220 5.80 -28.98 -7.99
CA ALA A 220 6.79 -28.37 -7.10
C ALA A 220 7.32 -29.35 -6.05
N ASN A 221 6.46 -30.20 -5.48
CA ASN A 221 6.88 -31.22 -4.53
C ASN A 221 7.78 -32.28 -5.18
N LYS A 222 7.37 -32.80 -6.34
CA LYS A 222 8.15 -33.74 -7.15
C LYS A 222 9.54 -33.20 -7.48
N ASP A 223 9.63 -31.91 -7.78
CA ASP A 223 10.87 -31.24 -8.15
C ASP A 223 11.66 -30.67 -6.95
N ASN A 224 11.16 -30.84 -5.72
CA ASN A 224 11.72 -30.27 -4.48
C ASN A 224 11.92 -28.75 -4.52
N ILE A 225 10.95 -28.01 -5.07
CA ILE A 225 10.98 -26.55 -5.20
C ILE A 225 10.04 -25.92 -4.18
N TYR A 226 10.61 -25.25 -3.17
CA TYR A 226 9.86 -24.62 -2.09
C TYR A 226 10.24 -23.15 -1.86
N GLU A 227 11.16 -22.58 -2.64
CA GLU A 227 11.40 -21.14 -2.57
C GLU A 227 10.31 -20.42 -3.39
N PRO A 228 9.55 -19.47 -2.82
CA PRO A 228 8.47 -18.77 -3.52
C PRO A 228 8.90 -18.20 -4.88
N LYS A 229 10.10 -17.64 -4.97
CA LYS A 229 10.66 -17.12 -6.23
C LYS A 229 10.81 -18.20 -7.29
N GLU A 230 11.37 -19.36 -6.92
CA GLU A 230 11.60 -20.45 -7.86
C GLU A 230 10.28 -21.13 -8.28
N ILE A 231 9.30 -21.17 -7.38
CA ILE A 231 7.93 -21.58 -7.71
C ILE A 231 7.37 -20.67 -8.82
N ILE A 232 7.42 -19.35 -8.65
CA ILE A 232 6.91 -18.41 -9.66
C ILE A 232 7.70 -18.46 -10.96
N LYS A 233 9.02 -18.52 -10.88
CA LYS A 233 9.88 -18.62 -12.07
C LYS A 233 9.53 -19.83 -12.92
N LYS A 234 9.24 -20.97 -12.30
CA LYS A 234 9.03 -22.24 -13.00
C LYS A 234 7.57 -22.52 -13.36
N PHE A 235 6.63 -22.11 -12.53
CA PHE A 235 5.23 -22.56 -12.63
C PHE A 235 4.23 -21.43 -12.93
N TRP A 236 4.67 -20.17 -13.02
CA TRP A 236 3.76 -19.09 -13.40
C TRP A 236 3.21 -19.28 -14.82
N PRO A 237 1.88 -19.22 -15.05
CA PRO A 237 1.28 -19.55 -16.36
C PRO A 237 1.77 -18.67 -17.51
N ASP A 238 1.94 -17.38 -17.25
CA ASP A 238 2.44 -16.42 -18.25
C ASP A 238 3.93 -16.17 -18.06
N HIS A 239 4.75 -17.05 -18.63
CA HIS A 239 6.21 -16.92 -18.59
C HIS A 239 6.74 -15.62 -19.20
N LYS A 240 5.99 -14.91 -20.06
CA LYS A 240 6.44 -13.62 -20.63
C LYS A 240 6.48 -12.49 -19.60
N ARG A 241 5.69 -12.63 -18.53
CA ARG A 241 5.68 -11.71 -17.38
C ARG A 241 6.82 -11.97 -16.42
N VAL A 242 7.41 -13.17 -16.41
CA VAL A 242 8.54 -13.48 -15.53
C VAL A 242 9.81 -12.76 -16.01
N ASP A 243 10.38 -11.93 -15.14
CA ASP A 243 11.59 -11.16 -15.41
C ASP A 243 12.53 -11.16 -14.20
N LEU A 244 13.56 -12.00 -14.29
CA LEU A 244 14.55 -12.15 -13.22
C LEU A 244 15.43 -10.91 -13.04
N SER A 245 15.47 -9.98 -14.00
CA SER A 245 16.18 -8.71 -13.83
C SER A 245 15.52 -7.79 -12.80
N LEU A 246 14.27 -8.08 -12.42
CA LEU A 246 13.56 -7.40 -11.34
C LEU A 246 14.01 -7.87 -9.95
N ASP A 247 14.70 -9.02 -9.85
CA ASP A 247 15.31 -9.51 -8.62
C ASP A 247 16.61 -8.73 -8.31
N LYS A 248 16.41 -7.50 -7.84
CA LYS A 248 17.52 -6.60 -7.49
C LYS A 248 17.88 -6.78 -6.02
N PRO A 249 19.16 -7.03 -5.69
CA PRO A 249 19.60 -7.11 -4.30
C PRO A 249 19.29 -5.79 -3.57
N PRO A 250 19.11 -5.82 -2.24
CA PRO A 250 18.95 -4.61 -1.46
C PRO A 250 20.08 -3.64 -1.78
N LYS A 251 19.76 -2.40 -2.16
CA LYS A 251 20.79 -1.35 -2.30
C LYS A 251 21.54 -1.26 -0.97
N GLN A 252 22.84 -1.53 -0.98
CA GLN A 252 23.69 -1.33 0.18
C GLN A 252 23.51 0.11 0.67
N LYS A 253 23.19 0.26 1.96
CA LYS A 253 23.15 1.59 2.58
C LYS A 253 24.59 2.09 2.61
N LYS A 254 24.87 3.13 1.81
CA LYS A 254 26.05 3.96 1.99
C LYS A 254 25.87 4.83 3.21
#